data_AF-A0A2M7ZEM4-F1
#
_entry.id   AF-A0A2M7ZEM4-F1
#
_cell.length_a   1.000
_cell.length_b   1.000
_cell.length_c   1.000
_cell.angle_alpha   90.00
_cell.angle_beta   90.00
_cell.angle_gamma   90.00
#
_symmetry.space_group_name_H-M   'P 1'
#
loop_
_entity.id
_entity.type
_entity.pdbx_description
1 polymer ?
#
loop_
_entity_poly.entity_id
_entity_poly.type
_entity_poly.pdbx_seq_one_letter_code
_entity_poly.pdbx_strand_id
1 'polypeptide(L)'
;MTQIIIKKYLKNSLDKLMTLKYFSTMKMTLIKYFVIFLSIMPLLKVQAGASIPENGFTAHSFNGDILIHWQTTSETNVKYFIVERRTQYSDFMEVATINPESDRYYEYTDKNVFKSNDNIYYYRIKIVDKDGNVSYTNEISVLHSTATSVKRTWGSIKALFR
;
A
#
# COMPACT_ATOMS: atom_id res chain seq x y z
N MET A 1 -70.51 -35.48 18.89
CA MET A 1 -70.31 -34.02 18.74
C MET A 1 -69.01 -33.54 19.39
N THR A 2 -68.68 -33.98 20.61
CA THR A 2 -67.46 -33.65 21.38
C THR A 2 -66.14 -33.95 20.68
N GLN A 3 -66.01 -35.10 20.00
CA GLN A 3 -64.76 -35.48 19.29
C GLN A 3 -64.39 -34.52 18.14
N ILE A 4 -65.37 -33.90 17.49
CA ILE A 4 -65.15 -32.97 16.35
C ILE A 4 -64.59 -31.63 16.87
N ILE A 5 -65.10 -31.15 17.99
CA ILE A 5 -64.66 -29.91 18.63
C ILE A 5 -63.22 -30.05 19.12
N ILE A 6 -62.88 -31.18 19.74
CA ILE A 6 -61.52 -31.49 20.21
C ILE A 6 -60.53 -31.54 19.04
N LYS A 7 -60.87 -32.22 17.94
CA LYS A 7 -60.00 -32.27 16.74
C LYS A 7 -59.76 -30.89 16.13
N LYS A 8 -60.79 -30.03 16.07
CA LYS A 8 -60.66 -28.66 15.54
C LYS A 8 -59.76 -27.80 16.44
N TYR A 9 -59.89 -27.94 17.76
CA TYR A 9 -59.05 -27.22 18.72
C TYR A 9 -57.58 -27.65 18.63
N LEU A 10 -57.33 -28.97 18.55
CA LEU A 10 -55.98 -29.51 18.37
C LEU A 10 -55.33 -29.04 17.07
N LYS A 11 -56.08 -29.04 15.96
CA LYS A 11 -55.57 -28.55 14.68
C LYS A 11 -55.17 -27.07 14.74
N ASN A 12 -56.04 -26.21 15.28
CA ASN A 12 -55.75 -24.77 15.43
C ASN A 12 -54.56 -24.52 16.37
N SER A 13 -54.44 -25.32 17.43
CA SER A 13 -53.29 -25.26 18.34
C SER A 13 -51.99 -25.68 17.64
N LEU A 14 -52.02 -26.71 16.80
CA LEU A 14 -50.88 -27.17 16.02
C LEU A 14 -50.45 -26.12 14.97
N ASP A 15 -51.41 -25.53 14.26
CA ASP A 15 -51.14 -24.48 13.26
C ASP A 15 -50.51 -23.24 13.91
N LYS A 16 -50.97 -22.85 15.10
CA LYS A 16 -50.37 -21.76 15.89
C LYS A 16 -48.96 -22.08 16.36
N LEU A 17 -48.69 -23.33 16.77
CA LEU A 17 -47.35 -23.77 17.17
C LEU A 17 -46.38 -23.81 15.98
N MET A 18 -46.86 -24.21 14.79
CA MET A 18 -46.06 -24.25 13.57
C MET A 18 -45.67 -22.84 13.12
N THR A 19 -46.60 -21.88 13.15
CA THR A 19 -46.33 -20.47 12.81
C THR A 19 -45.39 -19.79 13.80
N LEU A 20 -45.55 -20.06 15.11
CA LEU A 20 -44.64 -19.56 16.15
C LEU A 20 -43.21 -20.09 16.00
N LYS A 21 -43.07 -21.40 15.75
CA LYS A 21 -41.76 -22.03 15.50
C LYS A 21 -41.12 -21.46 14.23
N TYR A 22 -41.88 -21.29 13.15
CA TYR A 22 -41.38 -20.70 11.91
C TYR A 22 -40.86 -19.27 12.13
N PHE A 23 -41.62 -18.42 12.83
CA PHE A 23 -41.21 -17.05 13.13
C PHE A 23 -39.96 -16.99 14.03
N SER A 24 -39.87 -17.88 15.01
CA SER A 24 -38.69 -18.02 15.88
C SER A 24 -37.45 -18.45 15.10
N THR A 25 -37.58 -19.48 14.26
CA THR A 25 -36.46 -19.98 13.44
C THR A 25 -36.02 -18.93 12.42
N MET A 26 -36.98 -18.28 11.74
CA MET A 26 -36.70 -17.23 10.77
C MET A 26 -35.99 -16.03 11.41
N LYS A 27 -36.46 -15.55 12.58
CA LYS A 27 -35.78 -14.49 13.36
C LYS A 27 -34.35 -14.89 13.72
N MET A 28 -34.13 -16.11 14.17
CA MET A 28 -32.82 -16.61 14.57
C MET A 28 -31.88 -16.77 13.36
N THR A 29 -32.39 -17.14 12.19
CA THR A 29 -31.63 -17.18 10.93
C THR A 29 -31.28 -15.77 10.45
N LEU A 30 -32.22 -14.81 10.51
CA LEU A 30 -31.98 -13.41 10.18
C LEU A 30 -30.94 -12.76 11.10
N ILE A 31 -31.01 -13.02 12.41
CA ILE A 31 -30.04 -12.55 13.40
C ILE A 31 -28.67 -13.17 13.13
N LYS A 32 -28.58 -14.45 12.77
CA LYS A 32 -27.30 -15.08 12.40
C LYS A 32 -26.68 -14.43 11.17
N TYR A 33 -27.44 -14.20 10.11
CA TYR A 33 -26.94 -13.50 8.92
C TYR A 33 -26.55 -12.05 9.23
N PHE A 34 -27.30 -11.37 10.09
CA PHE A 34 -26.97 -10.02 10.55
C PHE A 34 -25.66 -9.99 11.35
N VAL A 35 -25.46 -10.95 12.28
CA VAL A 35 -24.21 -11.09 13.05
C VAL A 35 -23.03 -11.46 12.16
N ILE A 36 -23.22 -12.36 11.20
CA ILE A 36 -22.20 -12.72 10.20
C ILE A 36 -21.86 -11.48 9.34
N PHE A 37 -22.87 -10.72 8.89
CA PHE A 37 -22.67 -9.47 8.15
C PHE A 37 -21.94 -8.40 8.97
N LEU A 38 -22.31 -8.23 10.25
CA LEU A 38 -21.64 -7.31 11.19
C LEU A 38 -20.21 -7.75 11.53
N SER A 39 -19.94 -9.05 11.54
CA SER A 39 -18.62 -9.62 11.75
C SER A 39 -17.71 -9.46 10.53
N ILE A 40 -18.28 -9.41 9.31
CA ILE A 40 -17.52 -9.35 8.05
C ILE A 40 -17.38 -7.90 7.53
N MET A 41 -18.35 -7.02 7.81
CA MET A 41 -18.31 -5.59 7.46
C MET A 41 -17.07 -4.82 7.96
N PRO A 42 -16.50 -5.05 9.16
CA PRO A 42 -15.27 -4.36 9.57
C PRO A 42 -14.02 -4.79 8.80
N LEU A 43 -14.10 -5.77 7.88
CA LEU A 43 -12.99 -6.15 7.00
C LEU A 43 -12.87 -5.29 5.76
N LEU A 44 -13.87 -4.45 5.44
CA LEU A 44 -13.73 -3.41 4.43
C LEU A 44 -12.94 -2.25 5.03
N LYS A 45 -11.64 -2.47 5.28
CA LYS A 45 -10.72 -1.36 5.50
C LYS A 45 -10.83 -0.49 4.25
N VAL A 46 -11.35 0.74 4.40
CA VAL A 46 -11.16 1.78 3.39
C VAL A 46 -9.66 1.80 3.14
N GLN A 47 -9.24 1.46 1.93
CA GLN A 47 -7.85 1.44 1.54
C GLN A 47 -7.33 2.88 1.59
N ALA A 48 -6.91 3.31 2.78
CA ALA A 48 -6.03 4.45 2.93
C ALA A 48 -4.68 4.09 2.31
N GLY A 49 -4.05 5.06 1.66
CA GLY A 49 -2.78 4.89 0.97
C GLY A 49 -2.77 5.49 -0.43
N ALA A 50 -1.61 5.33 -1.06
CA ALA A 50 -1.41 5.60 -2.47
C ALA A 50 -1.28 4.28 -3.23
N SER A 51 -1.82 4.24 -4.45
CA SER A 51 -1.60 3.13 -5.37
C SER A 51 -0.62 3.56 -6.46
N ILE A 52 0.56 2.95 -6.49
CA ILE A 52 1.58 3.18 -7.51
C ILE A 52 1.60 1.94 -8.44
N PRO A 53 1.37 2.08 -9.75
CA PRO A 53 1.41 0.96 -10.67
C PRO A 53 2.85 0.47 -10.83
N GLU A 54 3.03 -0.77 -11.29
CA GLU A 54 4.36 -1.40 -11.42
C GLU A 54 5.36 -0.57 -12.24
N ASN A 55 4.87 0.06 -13.32
CA ASN A 55 5.68 0.92 -14.19
C ASN A 55 5.68 2.40 -13.75
N GLY A 56 4.95 2.72 -12.69
CA GLY A 56 4.80 4.07 -12.16
C GLY A 56 5.86 4.43 -11.13
N PHE A 57 6.88 3.58 -10.90
CA PHE A 57 8.04 3.90 -10.07
C PHE A 57 9.31 3.52 -10.81
N THR A 58 10.13 4.52 -11.13
CA THR A 58 11.34 4.33 -11.94
C THR A 58 12.49 5.14 -11.36
N ALA A 59 13.71 4.66 -11.57
CA ALA A 59 14.91 5.38 -11.21
C ALA A 59 16.01 5.10 -12.22
N HIS A 60 16.80 6.11 -12.56
CA HIS A 60 17.85 6.00 -13.54
C HIS A 60 19.02 6.92 -13.22
N SER A 61 20.23 6.49 -13.59
CA SER A 61 21.44 7.29 -13.41
C SER A 61 21.46 8.43 -14.42
N PHE A 62 21.55 9.67 -13.96
CA PHE A 62 21.58 10.86 -14.80
C PHE A 62 22.59 11.88 -14.26
N ASN A 63 23.53 12.30 -15.11
CA ASN A 63 24.52 13.34 -14.81
C ASN A 63 25.34 13.16 -13.50
N GLY A 64 25.60 11.92 -13.09
CA GLY A 64 26.33 11.64 -11.85
C GLY A 64 25.47 11.61 -10.58
N ASP A 65 24.16 11.77 -10.73
CA ASP A 65 23.15 11.59 -9.71
C ASP A 65 22.19 10.44 -10.10
N ILE A 66 21.22 10.14 -9.25
CA ILE A 66 20.10 9.23 -9.58
C ILE A 66 18.81 10.02 -9.58
N LEU A 67 18.10 9.99 -10.71
CA LEU A 67 16.79 10.62 -10.88
C LEU A 67 15.70 9.57 -10.64
N ILE A 68 14.78 9.87 -9.74
CA ILE A 68 13.71 9.00 -9.29
C ILE A 68 12.38 9.66 -9.63
N HIS A 69 11.51 8.90 -10.30
CA HIS A 69 10.16 9.33 -10.63
C HIS A 69 9.14 8.33 -10.09
N TRP A 70 8.05 8.84 -9.52
CA TRP A 70 6.88 8.02 -9.32
C TRP A 70 5.57 8.75 -9.61
N GLN A 71 4.55 7.97 -9.96
CA GLN A 71 3.21 8.46 -10.22
C GLN A 71 2.19 7.60 -9.47
N THR A 72 1.26 8.26 -8.79
CA THR A 72 0.18 7.58 -8.09
C THR A 72 -1.10 7.60 -8.93
N THR A 73 -1.80 6.46 -8.97
CA THR A 73 -3.12 6.34 -9.63
C THR A 73 -4.24 6.87 -8.73
N SER A 74 -4.10 6.64 -7.43
CA SER A 74 -4.99 7.14 -6.39
C SER A 74 -4.19 7.48 -5.14
N GLU A 75 -4.67 8.48 -4.42
CA GLU A 75 -4.14 8.90 -3.12
C GLU A 75 -5.31 9.18 -2.21
N THR A 76 -5.50 8.35 -1.19
CA THR A 76 -6.54 8.54 -0.18
C THR A 76 -5.89 8.58 1.18
N ASN A 77 -6.08 9.69 1.90
CA ASN A 77 -5.53 9.87 3.24
C ASN A 77 -3.99 9.85 3.33
N VAL A 78 -3.27 10.09 2.24
CA VAL A 78 -1.81 10.18 2.25
C VAL A 78 -1.37 11.47 2.95
N LYS A 79 -0.37 11.37 3.83
CA LYS A 79 0.25 12.50 4.52
C LYS A 79 1.51 12.97 3.80
N TYR A 80 2.43 12.06 3.48
CA TYR A 80 3.64 12.30 2.72
C TYR A 80 4.25 10.98 2.21
N PHE A 81 5.16 11.13 1.26
CA PHE A 81 6.02 10.07 0.74
C PHE A 81 7.43 10.24 1.31
N ILE A 82 8.11 9.13 1.56
CA ILE A 82 9.53 9.09 1.90
C ILE A 82 10.23 8.27 0.83
N VAL A 83 11.25 8.86 0.22
CA VAL A 83 12.18 8.13 -0.64
C VAL A 83 13.22 7.49 0.27
N GLU A 84 13.31 6.16 0.24
CA GLU A 84 14.32 5.42 0.97
C GLU A 84 15.32 4.80 -0.01
N ARG A 85 16.60 4.80 0.40
CA ARG A 85 17.71 4.23 -0.38
C ARG A 85 18.51 3.26 0.47
N ARG A 86 19.01 2.19 -0.14
CA ARG A 86 20.11 1.39 0.40
C ARG A 86 21.13 1.01 -0.67
N THR A 87 22.29 0.55 -0.23
CA THR A 87 23.26 -0.13 -1.09
C THR A 87 23.07 -1.65 -0.96
N GLN A 88 23.91 -2.44 -1.62
CA GLN A 88 23.78 -3.91 -1.58
C GLN A 88 23.88 -4.50 -0.18
N TYR A 89 24.64 -3.85 0.71
CA TYR A 89 24.95 -4.36 2.05
C TYR A 89 24.53 -3.43 3.19
N SER A 90 23.75 -2.38 2.90
CA SER A 90 23.27 -1.44 3.91
C SER A 90 21.77 -1.58 4.15
N ASP A 91 21.32 -1.08 5.30
CA ASP A 91 19.90 -0.85 5.55
C ASP A 91 19.37 0.33 4.74
N PHE A 92 18.04 0.41 4.62
CA PHE A 92 17.36 1.57 4.04
C PHE A 92 17.50 2.80 4.93
N MET A 93 17.90 3.90 4.31
CA MET A 93 17.93 5.23 4.90
C MET A 93 16.98 6.16 4.16
N GLU A 94 16.32 7.05 4.90
CA GLU A 94 15.48 8.09 4.33
C GLU A 94 16.36 9.15 3.66
N VAL A 95 16.12 9.42 2.37
CA VAL A 95 16.88 10.42 1.60
C VAL A 95 16.05 11.66 1.25
N ALA A 96 14.72 11.54 1.26
CA ALA A 96 13.81 12.65 1.06
C ALA A 96 12.42 12.40 1.65
N THR A 97 11.73 13.49 1.97
CA THR A 97 10.29 13.50 2.30
C THR A 97 9.59 14.45 1.33
N ILE A 98 8.55 13.98 0.66
CA ILE A 98 7.81 14.72 -0.37
C ILE A 98 6.33 14.73 0.01
N ASN A 99 5.72 15.91 -0.01
CA ASN A 99 4.28 16.03 0.24
C ASN A 99 3.48 15.65 -1.00
N PRO A 100 2.24 15.15 -0.85
CA PRO A 100 1.39 14.85 -1.99
C PRO A 100 1.01 16.12 -2.77
N GLU A 101 0.95 16.00 -4.08
CA GLU A 101 0.66 17.09 -5.02
C GLU A 101 -0.55 16.76 -5.90
N SER A 102 -1.17 17.78 -6.50
CA SER A 102 -2.42 17.60 -7.25
C SER A 102 -2.26 16.83 -8.55
N ASP A 103 -1.09 16.92 -9.19
CA ASP A 103 -0.77 16.24 -10.45
C ASP A 103 -0.36 14.77 -10.24
N ARG A 104 -0.13 14.36 -8.99
CA ARG A 104 0.23 12.99 -8.59
C ARG A 104 1.49 12.47 -9.27
N TYR A 105 2.34 13.38 -9.73
CA TYR A 105 3.59 13.09 -10.40
C TYR A 105 4.73 13.69 -9.59
N TYR A 106 5.71 12.86 -9.25
CA TYR A 106 6.74 13.24 -8.31
C TYR A 106 8.12 12.94 -8.87
N GLU A 107 9.03 13.86 -8.61
CA GLU A 107 10.42 13.79 -9.02
C GLU A 107 11.34 14.06 -7.84
N TYR A 108 12.39 13.26 -7.72
CA TYR A 108 13.45 13.48 -6.76
C TYR A 108 14.81 13.09 -7.34
N THR A 109 15.79 13.97 -7.16
CA THR A 109 17.18 13.73 -7.57
C THR A 109 18.05 13.44 -6.35
N ASP A 110 18.51 12.20 -6.23
CA ASP A 110 19.47 11.82 -5.22
C ASP A 110 20.89 12.20 -5.62
N LYS A 111 21.35 13.31 -5.05
CA LYS A 111 22.70 13.86 -5.29
C LYS A 111 23.76 13.26 -4.38
N ASN A 112 23.43 12.39 -3.43
CA ASN A 112 24.41 11.90 -2.45
C ASN A 112 25.05 10.57 -2.85
N VAL A 113 24.73 10.03 -4.03
CA VAL A 113 25.23 8.75 -4.53
C VAL A 113 26.72 8.75 -4.85
N PHE A 114 27.32 9.92 -5.13
CA PHE A 114 28.76 10.01 -5.40
C PHE A 114 29.65 9.80 -4.17
N LYS A 115 29.07 9.79 -2.96
CA LYS A 115 29.81 9.70 -1.69
C LYS A 115 30.16 8.25 -1.32
N SER A 116 29.51 7.28 -1.94
CA SER A 116 29.76 5.85 -1.76
C SER A 116 30.47 5.28 -2.99
N ASN A 117 31.36 4.31 -2.76
CA ASN A 117 32.01 3.53 -3.84
C ASN A 117 31.08 2.45 -4.41
N ASP A 118 29.81 2.42 -3.99
CA ASP A 118 28.82 1.48 -4.47
C ASP A 118 28.36 1.86 -5.88
N ASN A 119 28.20 0.84 -6.70
CA ASN A 119 27.72 0.99 -8.08
C ASN A 119 26.24 0.65 -8.21
N ILE A 120 25.64 -0.04 -7.24
CA ILE A 120 24.24 -0.46 -7.28
C ILE A 120 23.51 0.12 -6.07
N TYR A 121 22.43 0.83 -6.33
CA TYR A 121 21.55 1.40 -5.33
C TYR A 121 20.16 0.80 -5.46
N TYR A 122 19.48 0.64 -4.34
CA TYR A 122 18.10 0.18 -4.27
C TYR A 122 17.23 1.28 -3.68
N TYR A 123 16.07 1.48 -4.27
CA TYR A 123 15.12 2.51 -3.85
C TYR A 123 13.73 1.91 -3.64
N ARG A 124 13.01 2.50 -2.69
CA ARG A 124 11.57 2.26 -2.49
C ARG A 124 10.90 3.54 -2.01
N ILE A 125 9.60 3.66 -2.26
CA ILE A 125 8.78 4.73 -1.71
C ILE A 125 8.03 4.17 -0.51
N LYS A 126 8.21 4.82 0.64
CA LYS A 126 7.43 4.63 1.85
C LYS A 126 6.30 5.64 1.86
N ILE A 127 5.08 5.15 1.93
CA ILE A 127 3.86 5.95 1.93
C ILE A 127 3.38 6.04 3.37
N VAL A 128 3.20 7.25 3.88
CA VAL A 128 2.72 7.49 5.24
C VAL A 128 1.36 8.15 5.17
N ASP A 129 0.37 7.53 5.78
CA ASP A 129 -1.00 8.04 5.86
C ASP A 129 -1.18 9.02 7.03
N LYS A 130 -2.23 9.84 6.98
CA LYS A 130 -2.55 10.77 8.06
C LYS A 130 -2.91 10.06 9.37
N ASP A 131 -3.39 8.83 9.27
CA ASP A 131 -3.71 7.96 10.42
C ASP A 131 -2.46 7.25 10.98
N GLY A 132 -1.29 7.44 10.37
CA GLY A 132 -0.03 6.81 10.78
C GLY A 132 0.23 5.42 10.20
N ASN A 133 -0.67 4.91 9.35
CA ASN A 133 -0.40 3.68 8.60
C ASN A 133 0.75 3.89 7.62
N VAL A 134 1.54 2.84 7.42
CA VAL A 134 2.70 2.85 6.52
C VAL A 134 2.59 1.71 5.51
N SER A 135 2.82 2.03 4.25
CA SER A 135 2.94 1.04 3.17
C SER A 135 4.17 1.34 2.31
N TYR A 136 4.61 0.38 1.50
CA TYR A 136 5.83 0.48 0.69
C TYR A 136 5.55 0.05 -0.75
N THR A 137 6.27 0.63 -1.68
CA THR A 137 6.38 0.10 -3.05
C THR A 137 7.29 -1.13 -3.09
N ASN A 138 7.27 -1.81 -4.23
CA ASN A 138 8.36 -2.70 -4.60
C ASN A 138 9.69 -1.95 -4.66
N GLU A 139 10.77 -2.69 -4.42
CA GLU A 139 12.13 -2.17 -4.55
C GLU A 139 12.54 -2.14 -6.02
N ILE A 140 13.18 -1.05 -6.44
CA ILE A 140 13.84 -0.95 -7.74
C ILE A 140 15.34 -0.79 -7.55
N SER A 141 16.13 -1.40 -8.43
CA SER A 141 17.59 -1.32 -8.42
C SER A 141 18.10 -0.47 -9.58
N VAL A 142 19.13 0.35 -9.32
CA VAL A 142 19.76 1.19 -10.32
C VAL A 142 21.26 0.97 -10.29
N LEU A 143 21.84 0.68 -11.46
CA LEU A 143 23.28 0.70 -11.65
C LEU A 143 23.74 2.15 -11.93
N HIS A 144 24.49 2.71 -10.99
CA HIS A 144 25.09 4.03 -11.10
C HIS A 144 26.47 3.93 -11.73
N SER A 145 26.54 4.10 -13.05
CA SER A 145 27.82 4.15 -13.75
C SER A 145 28.37 5.58 -13.73
N THR A 146 29.32 5.82 -12.83
CA THR A 146 30.07 7.08 -12.82
C THR A 146 31.04 7.11 -14.01
N ALA A 147 30.58 7.55 -15.19
CA ALA A 147 31.49 7.96 -16.28
C ALA A 147 32.49 9.06 -15.83
N THR A 148 32.24 9.67 -14.67
CA THR A 148 33.12 10.60 -13.96
C THR A 148 34.37 9.95 -13.37
N SER A 149 34.43 8.63 -13.14
CA SER A 149 35.65 7.98 -12.63
C SER A 149 36.81 8.07 -13.63
N VAL A 150 36.52 7.92 -14.93
CA VAL A 150 37.49 8.16 -16.01
C VAL A 150 37.80 9.66 -16.11
N LYS A 151 36.79 10.54 -16.09
CA LYS A 151 36.99 12.00 -16.19
C LYS A 151 37.81 12.57 -15.03
N ARG A 152 37.67 12.02 -13.82
CA ARG A 152 38.47 12.39 -12.63
C ARG A 152 39.92 11.93 -12.74
N THR A 153 40.17 10.69 -13.20
CA THR A 153 41.55 10.20 -13.34
C THR A 153 42.34 11.01 -14.36
N TRP A 154 41.75 11.38 -15.50
CA TRP A 154 42.40 12.24 -16.49
C TRP A 154 42.80 13.61 -15.93
N GLY A 155 41.99 14.21 -15.05
CA GLY A 155 42.31 15.48 -14.40
C GLY A 155 43.51 15.38 -13.45
N SER A 156 43.55 14.34 -12.61
CA SER A 156 44.66 14.09 -11.68
C SER A 156 45.94 13.64 -12.38
N ILE A 157 45.85 12.82 -13.43
CA ILE A 157 47.00 12.40 -14.25
C ILE A 157 47.62 13.61 -14.93
N LYS A 158 46.82 14.50 -15.52
CA LYS A 158 47.32 15.70 -16.19
C LYS A 158 48.03 16.68 -15.24
N ALA A 159 47.62 16.70 -13.96
CA ALA A 159 48.25 17.51 -12.93
C ALA A 159 49.62 16.98 -12.48
N LEU A 160 49.92 15.68 -12.68
CA LEU A 160 51.20 15.07 -12.31
C LEU A 160 52.34 15.35 -13.31
N PHE A 161 52.02 15.85 -14.50
CA PHE A 161 53.00 16.14 -15.56
C PHE A 161 53.18 17.64 -15.81
N ARG A 162 52.87 18.49 -14.80
CA ARG A 162 53.13 19.93 -14.83
C ARG A 162 54.21 20.32 -13.84
#